data_AF-A0A2H3D7Q9-F1
#
_entry.id   AF-A0A2H3D7Q9-F1
#
_cell.length_a   1.000
_cell.length_b   1.000
_cell.length_c   1.000
_cell.angle_alpha   90.00
_cell.angle_beta   90.00
_cell.angle_gamma   90.00
#
_symmetry.space_group_name_H-M   'P 1'
#
loop_
_entity.id
_entity.type
_entity.pdbx_description
1 polymer ?
#
loop_
_entity_poly.entity_id
_entity_poly.type
_entity_poly.pdbx_seq_one_letter_code
_entity_poly.pdbx_strand_id
1 'polypeptide(L)'
;MILKINYKTILENYRIQHEIKKRHKNFYRPFAPLEAPTKSGNPRRIEALQEIQDLIFQSEWYGARAAAVDLITIGLEGLRYLQTYERTLLRTIATIAYAGWAAYASLFVFKPGGFPAARQSPVISATSFAVLASFWGLFFSEQAPWTYYLYVTFPCYFWQRFLSQILPLLKLSTLNVSRRHAWTTISRVCLVFAALISMVVAYTHRSIWSIGFLVIGFVWPVFWSSEERVHVAGSRWLWMASCITTAIFPLLSVDKTETLSSILLGGAGIL
;
A
#
# COMPACT_ATOMS: atom_id res chain seq x y z
N MET A 1 -21.37 -25.53 28.44
CA MET A 1 -21.64 -24.11 28.83
C MET A 1 -20.71 -23.12 28.12
N ILE A 2 -19.38 -23.28 28.20
CA ILE A 2 -18.39 -22.36 27.60
C ILE A 2 -18.59 -22.17 26.08
N LEU A 3 -18.75 -23.28 25.34
CA LEU A 3 -18.94 -23.23 23.88
C LEU A 3 -20.21 -22.46 23.49
N LYS A 4 -21.28 -22.60 24.28
CA LYS A 4 -22.57 -21.91 24.08
C LYS A 4 -22.47 -20.40 24.20
N ILE A 5 -21.69 -19.92 25.16
CA ILE A 5 -21.46 -18.49 25.34
C ILE A 5 -20.62 -17.97 24.16
N ASN A 6 -19.57 -18.69 23.79
CA ASN A 6 -18.63 -18.25 22.77
C ASN A 6 -19.29 -18.03 21.40
N TYR A 7 -20.00 -19.03 20.86
CA TYR A 7 -20.63 -18.87 19.53
C TYR A 7 -21.71 -17.78 19.52
N LYS A 8 -22.47 -17.62 20.61
CA LYS A 8 -23.48 -16.56 20.73
C LYS A 8 -22.83 -15.17 20.76
N THR A 9 -21.77 -14.99 21.53
CA THR A 9 -21.05 -13.71 21.60
C THR A 9 -20.44 -13.33 20.25
N ILE A 10 -19.82 -14.28 19.54
CA ILE A 10 -19.25 -14.06 18.21
C ILE A 10 -20.35 -13.63 17.23
N LEU A 11 -21.48 -14.33 17.23
CA LEU A 11 -22.57 -14.04 16.32
C LEU A 11 -23.26 -12.70 16.61
N GLU A 12 -23.38 -12.34 17.89
CA GLU A 12 -23.92 -11.06 18.30
C GLU A 12 -23.00 -9.90 17.90
N ASN A 13 -21.68 -10.05 18.11
CA ASN A 13 -20.70 -9.08 17.63
C ASN A 13 -20.76 -8.93 16.10
N TYR A 14 -20.88 -10.04 15.37
CA TYR A 14 -21.08 -10.02 13.92
C TYR A 14 -22.38 -9.29 13.55
N ARG A 15 -23.50 -9.58 14.22
CA ARG A 15 -24.81 -8.95 13.98
C ARG A 15 -24.73 -7.43 14.15
N ILE A 16 -24.14 -6.95 15.23
CA ILE A 16 -24.01 -5.52 15.49
C ILE A 16 -23.17 -4.84 14.38
N GLN A 17 -22.01 -5.41 14.04
CA GLN A 17 -21.16 -4.86 12.98
C GLN A 17 -21.82 -4.92 11.60
N HIS A 18 -22.57 -5.98 11.33
CA HIS A 18 -23.34 -6.15 10.10
C HIS A 18 -24.39 -5.04 9.97
N GLU A 19 -25.21 -4.83 11.00
CA GLU A 19 -26.26 -3.80 11.01
C GLU A 19 -25.69 -2.39 10.88
N ILE A 20 -24.59 -2.09 11.59
CA ILE A 20 -23.90 -0.81 11.46
C ILE A 20 -23.44 -0.61 10.00
N LYS A 21 -22.78 -1.60 9.39
CA LYS A 21 -22.29 -1.49 8.01
C LYS A 21 -23.43 -1.39 7.00
N LYS A 22 -24.50 -2.17 7.18
CA LYS A 22 -25.68 -2.15 6.31
C LYS A 22 -26.39 -0.79 6.33
N ARG A 23 -26.42 -0.10 7.47
CA ARG A 23 -27.02 1.25 7.59
C ARG A 23 -26.16 2.34 6.98
N HIS A 24 -24.83 2.26 7.14
CA HIS A 24 -23.92 3.33 6.74
C HIS A 24 -23.32 3.14 5.35
N LYS A 25 -23.38 1.96 4.73
CA LYS A 25 -22.77 1.71 3.41
C LYS A 25 -23.82 1.62 2.32
N ASN A 26 -23.69 2.50 1.32
CA ASN A 26 -24.64 2.56 0.19
C ASN A 26 -24.57 1.29 -0.69
N PHE A 27 -23.38 0.70 -0.83
CA PHE A 27 -23.16 -0.54 -1.60
C PHE A 27 -22.75 -1.70 -0.70
N TYR A 28 -23.52 -1.96 0.35
CA TYR A 28 -23.23 -3.06 1.27
C TYR A 28 -23.55 -4.43 0.67
N ARG A 29 -22.60 -5.36 0.70
CA ARG A 29 -22.82 -6.78 0.38
C ARG A 29 -22.73 -7.63 1.64
N PRO A 30 -23.82 -8.31 2.05
CA PRO A 30 -23.82 -9.14 3.24
C PRO A 30 -22.96 -10.39 3.05
N PHE A 31 -22.42 -10.93 4.16
CA PHE A 31 -21.62 -12.15 4.10
C PHE A 31 -22.53 -13.36 3.87
N ALA A 32 -22.50 -13.90 2.65
CA ALA A 32 -23.41 -14.94 2.20
C ALA A 32 -23.49 -16.17 3.12
N PRO A 33 -22.39 -16.70 3.69
CA PRO A 33 -22.48 -17.85 4.59
C PRO A 33 -23.34 -17.67 5.85
N LEU A 34 -23.55 -16.42 6.32
CA LEU A 34 -24.36 -16.13 7.52
C LEU A 34 -25.70 -15.45 7.21
N GLU A 35 -25.80 -14.76 6.06
CA GLU A 35 -26.94 -13.89 5.73
C GLU A 35 -27.66 -14.30 4.43
N ALA A 36 -27.20 -15.33 3.72
CA ALA A 36 -27.94 -15.83 2.56
C ALA A 36 -29.34 -16.28 3.02
N PRO A 37 -30.40 -15.88 2.29
CA PRO A 37 -31.76 -16.30 2.60
C PRO A 37 -31.86 -17.81 2.38
N THR A 38 -32.29 -18.52 3.42
CA THR A 38 -32.62 -19.93 3.35
C THR A 38 -34.09 -20.12 2.98
N LYS A 39 -34.53 -21.38 2.82
CA LYS A 39 -35.90 -21.70 2.37
C LYS A 39 -36.99 -21.12 3.28
N SER A 40 -36.66 -20.83 4.54
CA SER A 40 -37.56 -20.21 5.52
C SER A 40 -37.64 -18.68 5.42
N GLY A 41 -36.83 -18.04 4.57
CA GLY A 41 -36.72 -16.58 4.47
C GLY A 41 -35.91 -15.92 5.60
N ASN A 42 -35.44 -16.69 6.59
CA ASN A 42 -34.58 -16.20 7.65
C ASN A 42 -33.10 -16.16 7.21
N PRO A 43 -32.26 -15.34 7.85
CA PRO A 43 -30.81 -15.43 7.71
C PRO A 43 -30.29 -16.79 8.16
N ARG A 44 -29.35 -17.38 7.41
CA ARG A 44 -28.73 -18.67 7.72
C ARG A 44 -28.16 -18.77 9.14
N ARG A 45 -27.70 -17.66 9.73
CA ARG A 45 -27.24 -17.63 11.13
C ARG A 45 -28.32 -18.02 12.14
N ILE A 46 -29.59 -17.70 11.88
CA ILE A 46 -30.70 -17.99 12.79
C ILE A 46 -31.04 -19.48 12.72
N GLU A 47 -31.05 -20.03 11.50
CA GLU A 47 -31.23 -21.48 11.31
C GLU A 47 -30.10 -22.28 11.95
N ALA A 48 -28.84 -21.86 11.79
CA ALA A 48 -27.70 -22.52 12.44
C ALA A 48 -27.82 -22.50 13.99
N LEU A 49 -28.38 -21.43 14.57
CA LEU A 49 -28.66 -21.37 16.00
C LEU A 49 -29.81 -22.29 16.43
N GLN A 50 -30.80 -22.49 15.56
CA GLN A 50 -31.92 -23.42 15.80
C GLN A 50 -31.44 -24.87 15.70
N GLU A 51 -30.67 -25.20 14.66
CA GLU A 51 -30.06 -26.53 14.48
C GLU A 51 -29.25 -26.96 15.71
N ILE A 52 -28.41 -26.08 16.25
CA ILE A 52 -27.66 -26.38 17.48
C ILE A 52 -28.59 -26.60 18.67
N GLN A 53 -29.70 -25.86 18.78
CA GLN A 53 -30.66 -26.04 19.87
C GLN A 53 -31.42 -27.36 19.74
N ASP A 54 -31.84 -27.73 18.53
CA ASP A 54 -32.56 -28.97 18.25
C ASP A 54 -31.68 -30.19 18.55
N LEU A 55 -30.40 -30.16 18.15
CA LEU A 55 -29.42 -31.20 18.49
C LEU A 55 -29.20 -31.33 20.01
N ILE A 56 -29.22 -30.21 20.73
CA ILE A 56 -29.15 -30.22 22.21
C ILE A 56 -30.42 -30.83 22.81
N PHE A 57 -31.60 -30.50 22.30
CA PHE A 57 -32.86 -31.07 22.78
C PHE A 57 -32.95 -32.58 22.52
N GLN A 58 -32.40 -33.04 21.39
CA GLN A 58 -32.31 -34.46 21.03
C GLN A 58 -31.19 -35.22 21.77
N SER A 59 -30.45 -34.54 22.67
CA SER A 59 -29.29 -35.11 23.38
C SER A 59 -28.15 -35.60 22.47
N GLU A 60 -28.07 -35.11 21.23
CA GLU A 60 -26.98 -35.38 20.29
C GLU A 60 -25.78 -34.44 20.52
N TRP A 61 -25.07 -34.66 21.62
CA TRP A 61 -23.98 -33.76 22.07
C TRP A 61 -22.84 -33.60 21.05
N TYR A 62 -22.51 -34.66 20.31
CA TYR A 62 -21.45 -34.63 19.30
C TYR A 62 -21.84 -33.76 18.10
N GLY A 63 -23.06 -33.94 17.58
CA GLY A 63 -23.59 -33.10 16.49
C GLY A 63 -23.67 -31.64 16.91
N ALA A 64 -24.23 -31.36 18.10
CA ALA A 64 -24.30 -30.01 18.64
C ALA A 64 -22.92 -29.35 18.79
N ARG A 65 -21.91 -30.11 19.22
CA ARG A 65 -20.53 -29.62 19.34
C ARG A 65 -19.92 -29.32 17.97
N ALA A 66 -20.08 -30.22 17.00
CA ALA A 66 -19.56 -30.03 15.64
C ALA A 66 -20.19 -28.79 14.98
N ALA A 67 -21.52 -28.67 15.02
CA ALA A 67 -22.25 -27.52 14.48
C ALA A 67 -21.86 -26.20 15.18
N ALA A 68 -21.65 -26.22 16.51
CA ALA A 68 -21.19 -25.04 17.23
C ALA A 68 -19.77 -24.59 16.85
N VAL A 69 -18.86 -25.53 16.60
CA VAL A 69 -17.50 -25.21 16.12
C VAL A 69 -17.55 -24.63 14.71
N ASP A 70 -18.35 -25.22 13.82
CA ASP A 70 -18.54 -24.72 12.45
C ASP A 70 -19.12 -23.29 12.44
N LEU A 71 -20.12 -23.04 13.28
CA LEU A 71 -20.69 -21.70 13.44
C LEU A 71 -19.67 -20.68 13.98
N ILE A 72 -18.76 -21.09 14.88
CA ILE A 72 -17.67 -20.23 15.37
C ILE A 72 -16.72 -19.90 14.22
N THR A 73 -16.30 -20.88 13.42
CA THR A 73 -15.37 -20.67 12.32
C THR A 73 -15.96 -19.73 11.26
N ILE A 74 -17.21 -19.96 10.86
CA ILE A 74 -17.92 -19.09 9.90
C ILE A 74 -18.15 -17.70 10.50
N GLY A 75 -18.49 -17.61 11.79
CA GLY A 75 -18.67 -16.35 12.51
C GLY A 75 -17.40 -15.49 12.55
N LEU A 76 -16.24 -16.11 12.82
CA LEU A 76 -14.94 -15.44 12.80
C LEU A 76 -14.56 -14.98 11.39
N GLU A 77 -14.86 -15.79 10.38
CA GLU A 77 -14.62 -15.42 8.98
C GLU A 77 -15.51 -14.26 8.53
N GLY A 78 -16.79 -14.26 8.95
CA GLY A 78 -17.72 -13.15 8.76
C GLY A 78 -17.24 -11.86 9.44
N LEU A 79 -16.73 -11.94 10.68
CA LEU A 79 -16.13 -10.79 11.36
C LEU A 79 -14.92 -10.25 10.61
N ARG A 80 -14.03 -11.13 10.16
CA ARG A 80 -12.85 -10.73 9.36
C ARG A 80 -13.26 -10.07 8.05
N TYR A 81 -14.31 -10.58 7.38
CA TYR A 81 -14.89 -9.98 6.18
C TYR A 81 -15.38 -8.56 6.45
N LEU A 82 -16.16 -8.37 7.52
CA LEU A 82 -16.65 -7.03 7.89
C LEU A 82 -15.48 -6.09 8.22
N GLN A 83 -14.50 -6.53 9.01
CA GLN A 83 -13.34 -5.71 9.37
C GLN A 83 -12.49 -5.31 8.16
N THR A 84 -12.34 -6.19 7.18
CA THR A 84 -11.53 -5.93 5.98
C THR A 84 -12.30 -5.36 4.80
N TYR A 85 -13.61 -5.12 4.96
CA TYR A 85 -14.52 -4.66 3.90
C TYR A 85 -14.01 -3.41 3.16
N GLU A 86 -13.45 -2.44 3.90
CA GLU A 86 -12.99 -1.16 3.34
C GLU A 86 -11.54 -1.21 2.83
N ARG A 87 -10.81 -2.30 3.10
CA ARG A 87 -9.39 -2.43 2.79
C ARG A 87 -9.12 -2.28 1.30
N THR A 88 -9.96 -2.86 0.44
CA THR A 88 -9.77 -2.81 -1.01
C THR A 88 -9.91 -1.37 -1.52
N LEU A 89 -10.94 -0.65 -1.07
CA LEU A 89 -11.18 0.75 -1.45
C LEU A 89 -10.04 1.66 -0.99
N LEU A 90 -9.62 1.56 0.27
CA LEU A 90 -8.50 2.35 0.77
C LEU A 90 -7.20 2.02 0.04
N ARG A 91 -6.94 0.74 -0.25
CA ARG A 91 -5.77 0.31 -0.99
C ARG A 91 -5.76 0.86 -2.40
N THR A 92 -6.88 0.83 -3.13
CA THR A 92 -6.95 1.38 -4.49
C THR A 92 -6.72 2.89 -4.48
N ILE A 93 -7.36 3.63 -3.58
CA ILE A 93 -7.17 5.08 -3.44
C ILE A 93 -5.70 5.39 -3.12
N ALA A 94 -5.10 4.69 -2.15
CA ALA A 94 -3.70 4.88 -1.80
C ALA A 94 -2.77 4.59 -2.99
N THR A 95 -2.99 3.51 -3.75
CA THR A 95 -2.18 3.21 -4.93
C THR A 95 -2.27 4.29 -6.00
N ILE A 96 -3.46 4.84 -6.25
CA ILE A 96 -3.66 5.93 -7.21
C ILE A 96 -2.98 7.21 -6.72
N ALA A 97 -3.00 7.47 -5.41
CA ALA A 97 -2.35 8.61 -4.79
C ALA A 97 -0.82 8.55 -4.94
N TYR A 98 -0.21 7.42 -4.59
CA TYR A 98 1.23 7.21 -4.77
C TYR A 98 1.64 7.25 -6.25
N ALA A 99 0.84 6.68 -7.15
CA ALA A 99 1.09 6.76 -8.58
C ALA A 99 1.02 8.20 -9.10
N GLY A 100 0.02 8.97 -8.67
CA GLY A 100 -0.13 10.37 -9.03
C GLY A 100 1.02 11.24 -8.50
N TRP A 101 1.42 11.01 -7.24
CA TRP A 101 2.58 11.68 -6.66
C TRP A 101 3.87 11.36 -7.41
N ALA A 102 4.13 10.08 -7.72
CA ALA A 102 5.30 9.68 -8.49
C ALA A 102 5.30 10.29 -9.91
N ALA A 103 4.13 10.33 -10.56
CA ALA A 103 3.96 10.99 -11.85
C ALA A 103 4.28 12.49 -11.75
N TYR A 104 3.74 13.19 -10.75
CA TYR A 104 4.03 14.59 -10.51
C TYR A 104 5.52 14.84 -10.22
N ALA A 105 6.14 14.02 -9.38
CA ALA A 105 7.57 14.11 -9.06
C ALA A 105 8.46 13.90 -10.31
N SER A 106 8.04 13.01 -11.21
CA SER A 106 8.79 12.72 -12.45
C SER A 106 8.97 13.96 -13.33
N LEU A 107 8.02 14.90 -13.30
CA LEU A 107 8.12 16.14 -14.06
C LEU A 107 9.39 16.92 -13.69
N PHE A 108 9.68 17.06 -12.40
CA PHE A 108 10.87 17.78 -11.92
C PHE A 108 12.18 17.13 -12.36
N VAL A 109 12.19 15.79 -12.52
CA VAL A 109 13.38 15.05 -12.97
C VAL A 109 13.65 15.27 -14.46
N PHE A 110 12.61 15.33 -15.28
CA PHE A 110 12.77 15.43 -16.75
C PHE A 110 13.03 16.84 -17.27
N LYS A 111 12.63 17.90 -16.53
CA LYS A 111 12.85 19.28 -16.96
C LYS A 111 13.33 20.19 -15.82
N PRO A 112 14.64 20.17 -15.50
CA PRO A 112 15.23 21.03 -14.48
C PRO A 112 15.20 22.54 -14.83
N GLY A 113 14.95 22.91 -16.10
CA GLY A 113 14.79 24.30 -16.54
C GLY A 113 13.43 24.93 -16.21
N GLY A 114 12.59 24.24 -15.43
CA GLY A 114 11.27 24.69 -15.02
C GLY A 114 10.18 24.36 -16.05
N PHE A 115 8.98 24.12 -15.54
CA PHE A 115 7.77 24.17 -16.34
C PHE A 115 7.24 25.61 -16.34
N PRO A 116 6.69 26.09 -17.47
CA PRO A 116 5.89 27.31 -17.41
C PRO A 116 4.81 27.12 -16.34
N ALA A 117 4.50 28.18 -15.58
CA ALA A 117 3.51 28.14 -14.52
C ALA A 117 2.28 27.36 -15.01
N ALA A 118 1.91 26.30 -14.28
CA ALA A 118 0.89 25.36 -14.73
C ALA A 118 -0.36 26.13 -15.16
N ARG A 119 -0.61 26.20 -16.48
CA ARG A 119 -1.83 26.82 -16.99
C ARG A 119 -2.97 25.92 -16.55
N GLN A 120 -3.76 26.42 -15.61
CA GLN A 120 -4.93 25.70 -15.13
C GLN A 120 -5.89 25.54 -16.30
N SER A 121 -5.95 24.33 -16.86
CA SER A 121 -7.02 24.01 -17.81
C SER A 121 -8.33 23.96 -17.01
N PRO A 122 -9.34 24.78 -17.35
CA PRO A 122 -10.60 24.79 -16.62
C PRO A 122 -11.28 23.41 -16.67
N VAL A 123 -11.06 22.64 -17.74
CA VAL A 123 -11.58 21.28 -17.90
C VAL A 123 -10.96 20.30 -16.90
N ILE A 124 -9.63 20.33 -16.72
CA ILE A 124 -8.93 19.44 -15.78
C ILE A 124 -9.29 19.80 -14.33
N SER A 125 -9.43 21.10 -14.05
CA SER A 125 -9.85 21.57 -12.73
C SER A 125 -11.29 21.18 -12.42
N ALA A 126 -12.21 21.38 -13.36
CA ALA A 126 -13.62 21.01 -13.20
C ALA A 126 -13.80 19.50 -13.02
N THR A 127 -13.10 18.69 -13.81
CA THR A 127 -13.15 17.22 -13.68
C THR A 127 -12.59 16.74 -12.35
N SER A 128 -11.44 17.27 -11.92
CA SER A 128 -10.83 16.91 -10.63
C SER A 128 -11.72 17.32 -9.45
N PHE A 129 -12.34 18.50 -9.53
CA PHE A 129 -13.30 18.97 -8.52
C PHE A 129 -14.58 18.13 -8.52
N ALA A 130 -15.12 17.78 -9.68
CA ALA A 130 -16.31 16.93 -9.79
C ALA A 130 -16.06 15.53 -9.21
N VAL A 131 -14.90 14.93 -9.49
CA VAL A 131 -14.49 13.63 -8.91
C VAL A 131 -14.36 13.77 -7.40
N LEU A 132 -13.67 14.81 -6.91
CA LEU A 132 -13.50 15.04 -5.47
C LEU A 132 -14.85 15.24 -4.77
N ALA A 133 -15.73 16.08 -5.32
CA ALA A 133 -17.06 16.35 -4.78
C ALA A 133 -17.93 15.09 -4.78
N SER A 134 -17.85 14.24 -5.81
CA SER A 134 -18.56 12.97 -5.88
C SER A 134 -18.12 12.03 -4.75
N PHE A 135 -16.81 11.82 -4.56
CA PHE A 135 -16.30 10.98 -3.47
C PHE A 135 -16.60 11.56 -2.07
N TRP A 136 -16.49 12.88 -1.90
CA TRP A 136 -16.85 13.55 -0.66
C TRP A 136 -18.33 13.40 -0.35
N GLY A 137 -19.21 13.53 -1.35
CA GLY A 137 -20.65 13.28 -1.20
C GLY A 137 -20.96 11.83 -0.82
N LEU A 138 -20.27 10.87 -1.44
CA LEU A 138 -20.38 9.46 -1.06
C LEU A 138 -19.95 9.22 0.39
N PHE A 139 -18.79 9.71 0.80
CA PHE A 139 -18.31 9.55 2.19
C PHE A 139 -19.15 10.29 3.22
N PHE A 140 -19.74 11.41 2.83
CA PHE A 140 -20.68 12.15 3.68
C PHE A 140 -21.96 11.35 3.90
N SER A 141 -22.52 10.77 2.83
CA SER A 141 -23.65 9.85 2.92
C SER A 141 -23.33 8.63 3.80
N GLU A 142 -22.09 8.14 3.76
CA GLU A 142 -21.66 6.98 4.55
C GLU A 142 -21.21 7.31 5.99
N GLN A 143 -21.27 8.59 6.40
CA GLN A 143 -20.74 9.08 7.69
C GLN A 143 -19.30 8.60 7.96
N ALA A 144 -18.47 8.58 6.91
CA ALA A 144 -17.12 8.04 6.99
C ALA A 144 -16.21 8.93 7.86
N PRO A 145 -15.15 8.36 8.47
CA PRO A 145 -14.16 9.13 9.21
C PRO A 145 -13.51 10.22 8.35
N TRP A 146 -13.13 11.35 8.96
CA TRP A 146 -12.51 12.49 8.27
C TRP A 146 -11.26 12.12 7.45
N THR A 147 -10.53 11.07 7.86
CA THR A 147 -9.34 10.58 7.16
C THR A 147 -9.63 10.15 5.72
N TYR A 148 -10.82 9.63 5.42
CA TYR A 148 -11.22 9.18 4.07
C TYR A 148 -11.26 10.34 3.08
N TYR A 149 -11.73 11.51 3.52
CA TYR A 149 -11.76 12.73 2.72
C TYR A 149 -10.35 13.14 2.31
N LEU A 150 -9.41 13.07 3.27
CA LEU A 150 -8.00 13.33 3.03
C LEU A 150 -7.38 12.30 2.07
N TYR A 151 -7.70 11.02 2.21
CA TYR A 151 -7.19 9.99 1.28
C TYR A 151 -7.57 10.26 -0.18
N VAL A 152 -8.72 10.86 -0.46
CA VAL A 152 -9.15 11.17 -1.84
C VAL A 152 -8.68 12.55 -2.34
N THR A 153 -8.46 13.53 -1.46
CA THR A 153 -7.92 14.83 -1.89
C THR A 153 -6.52 14.71 -2.50
N PHE A 154 -5.65 13.91 -1.89
CA PHE A 154 -4.27 13.70 -2.35
C PHE A 154 -4.17 13.21 -3.81
N PRO A 155 -4.79 12.09 -4.21
CA PRO A 155 -4.76 11.63 -5.60
C PRO A 155 -5.34 12.68 -6.56
N CYS A 156 -6.49 13.29 -6.23
CA CYS A 156 -7.09 14.31 -7.08
C CYS A 156 -6.13 15.50 -7.31
N TYR A 157 -5.48 15.98 -6.25
CA TYR A 157 -4.51 17.06 -6.35
C TYR A 157 -3.31 16.71 -7.23
N PHE A 158 -2.67 15.57 -6.99
CA PHE A 158 -1.45 15.20 -7.74
C PHE A 158 -1.75 14.92 -9.21
N TRP A 159 -2.84 14.22 -9.51
CA TRP A 159 -3.24 13.95 -10.89
C TRP A 159 -3.64 15.23 -11.63
N GLN A 160 -4.35 16.15 -10.98
CA GLN A 160 -4.65 17.47 -11.56
C GLN A 160 -3.37 18.23 -11.92
N ARG A 161 -2.40 18.28 -10.99
CA ARG A 161 -1.11 18.96 -11.18
C ARG A 161 -0.28 18.31 -12.28
N PHE A 162 -0.22 16.98 -12.30
CA PHE A 162 0.49 16.23 -13.33
C PHE A 162 -0.12 16.45 -14.72
N LEU A 163 -1.45 16.27 -14.86
CA LEU A 163 -2.15 16.41 -16.13
C LEU A 163 -2.06 17.83 -16.69
N SER A 164 -2.25 18.86 -15.85
CA SER A 164 -2.16 20.26 -16.29
C SER A 164 -0.78 20.65 -16.84
N GLN A 165 0.28 19.97 -16.41
CA GLN A 165 1.64 20.22 -16.89
C GLN A 165 2.01 19.34 -18.10
N ILE A 166 1.61 18.06 -18.13
CA ILE A 166 2.01 17.12 -19.19
C ILE A 166 1.24 17.31 -20.51
N LEU A 167 -0.06 17.61 -20.45
CA LEU A 167 -0.91 17.82 -21.63
C LEU A 167 -0.39 18.90 -22.59
N PRO A 168 -0.01 20.12 -22.14
CA PRO A 168 0.56 21.12 -23.05
C PRO A 168 1.94 20.74 -23.56
N LEU A 169 2.75 19.99 -22.79
CA LEU A 169 4.06 19.51 -23.24
C LEU A 169 3.94 18.47 -24.34
N LEU A 170 2.98 17.53 -24.23
CA LEU A 170 2.73 16.54 -25.28
C LEU A 170 2.28 17.21 -26.58
N LYS A 171 1.49 18.28 -26.49
CA LYS A 171 1.07 19.06 -27.67
C LYS A 171 2.21 19.83 -28.32
N LEU A 172 3.21 20.28 -27.55
CA LEU A 172 4.38 21.01 -28.06
C LEU A 172 5.50 20.07 -28.54
N SER A 173 5.61 18.88 -27.94
CA SER A 173 6.64 17.85 -28.22
C SER A 173 6.44 17.12 -29.55
N THR A 174 5.33 17.32 -30.25
CA THR A 174 5.16 16.85 -31.64
C THR A 174 6.09 17.56 -32.62
N LEU A 175 6.78 18.62 -32.18
CA LEU A 175 7.82 19.30 -32.93
C LEU A 175 9.20 18.66 -32.64
N ASN A 176 9.59 17.75 -33.52
CA ASN A 176 10.97 17.33 -33.83
C ASN A 176 11.93 17.13 -32.62
N VAL A 177 11.61 16.16 -31.75
CA VAL A 177 12.57 15.69 -30.73
C VAL A 177 13.69 14.92 -31.43
N SER A 178 14.93 15.42 -31.32
CA SER A 178 16.11 14.73 -31.86
C SER A 178 16.22 13.30 -31.30
N ARG A 179 16.40 12.31 -32.17
CA ARG A 179 16.52 10.88 -31.84
C ARG A 179 17.51 10.60 -30.71
N ARG A 180 18.58 11.40 -30.61
CA ARG A 180 19.60 11.31 -29.56
C ARG A 180 19.05 11.67 -28.18
N HIS A 181 18.23 12.71 -28.07
CA HIS A 181 17.60 13.14 -26.82
C HIS A 181 16.50 12.16 -26.36
N ALA A 182 15.78 11.56 -27.31
CA ALA A 182 14.81 10.50 -27.00
C ALA A 182 15.51 9.27 -26.40
N TRP A 183 16.61 8.81 -27.00
CA TRP A 183 17.36 7.65 -26.50
C TRP A 183 17.93 7.88 -25.09
N THR A 184 18.51 9.05 -24.82
CA THR A 184 19.02 9.39 -23.48
C THR A 184 17.93 9.49 -22.43
N THR A 185 16.72 9.92 -22.81
CA THR A 185 15.59 10.00 -21.89
C THR A 185 15.07 8.59 -21.58
N ILE A 186 14.93 7.75 -22.60
CA ILE A 186 14.50 6.36 -22.46
C ILE A 186 15.49 5.58 -21.59
N SER A 187 16.81 5.75 -21.80
CA SER A 187 17.82 5.06 -20.99
C SER A 187 17.77 5.48 -19.51
N ARG A 188 17.54 6.77 -19.23
CA ARG A 188 17.35 7.27 -17.85
C ARG A 188 16.08 6.72 -17.22
N VAL A 189 14.95 6.73 -17.93
CA VAL A 189 13.68 6.13 -17.46
C VAL A 189 13.88 4.66 -17.14
N CYS A 190 14.52 3.91 -18.04
CA CYS A 190 14.79 2.49 -17.86
C CYS A 190 15.68 2.23 -16.64
N LEU A 191 16.72 3.05 -16.42
CA LEU A 191 17.61 2.95 -15.26
C LEU A 191 16.84 3.21 -13.96
N VAL A 192 16.04 4.28 -13.90
CA VAL A 192 15.21 4.59 -12.72
C VAL A 192 14.22 3.46 -12.45
N PHE A 193 13.57 2.93 -13.48
CA PHE A 193 12.63 1.83 -13.34
C PHE A 193 13.31 0.54 -12.85
N ALA A 194 14.48 0.21 -13.39
CA ALA A 194 15.29 -0.92 -12.93
C ALA A 194 15.74 -0.75 -11.47
N ALA A 195 16.15 0.46 -11.07
CA ALA A 195 16.52 0.77 -9.69
C ALA A 195 15.32 0.60 -8.73
N LEU A 196 14.14 1.10 -9.10
CA LEU A 196 12.91 0.94 -8.30
C LEU A 196 12.52 -0.54 -8.16
N ILE A 197 12.57 -1.32 -9.25
CA ILE A 197 12.33 -2.77 -9.18
C ILE A 197 13.34 -3.43 -8.25
N SER A 198 14.62 -3.08 -8.38
CA SER A 198 15.68 -3.61 -7.51
C SER A 198 15.39 -3.30 -6.05
N MET A 199 14.93 -2.09 -5.71
CA MET A 199 14.53 -1.73 -4.34
C MET A 199 13.35 -2.57 -3.84
N VAL A 200 12.35 -2.83 -4.70
CA VAL A 200 11.21 -3.69 -4.35
C VAL A 200 11.66 -5.11 -4.05
N VAL A 201 12.51 -5.70 -4.90
CA VAL A 201 13.06 -7.05 -4.66
C VAL A 201 13.99 -7.05 -3.44
N ALA A 202 14.66 -5.95 -3.15
CA ALA A 202 15.52 -5.84 -1.97
C ALA A 202 14.75 -5.90 -0.63
N TYR A 203 13.43 -5.68 -0.63
CA TYR A 203 12.60 -5.95 0.54
C TYR A 203 12.39 -7.44 0.82
N THR A 204 12.44 -8.31 -0.21
CA THR A 204 12.36 -9.77 -0.02
C THR A 204 13.75 -10.37 0.18
N HIS A 205 14.75 -9.89 -0.55
CA HIS A 205 16.13 -10.34 -0.46
C HIS A 205 17.05 -9.18 -0.08
N ARG A 206 17.36 -9.08 1.22
CA ARG A 206 18.19 -8.00 1.78
C ARG A 206 19.58 -7.89 1.15
N SER A 207 20.13 -8.98 0.61
CA SER A 207 21.42 -9.01 -0.10
C SER A 207 21.50 -8.06 -1.30
N ILE A 208 20.35 -7.73 -1.91
CA ILE A 208 20.30 -6.79 -3.05
C ILE A 208 20.67 -5.38 -2.60
N TRP A 209 20.34 -4.98 -1.36
CA TRP A 209 20.80 -3.69 -0.80
C TRP A 209 22.33 -3.64 -0.69
N SER A 210 22.96 -4.74 -0.27
CA SER A 210 24.41 -4.84 -0.18
C SER A 210 25.08 -4.69 -1.55
N ILE A 211 24.54 -5.36 -2.57
CA ILE A 211 25.02 -5.21 -3.96
C ILE A 211 24.84 -3.75 -4.42
N GLY A 212 23.68 -3.15 -4.14
CA GLY A 212 23.41 -1.75 -4.47
C GLY A 212 24.40 -0.78 -3.84
N PHE A 213 24.71 -0.94 -2.54
CA PHE A 213 25.69 -0.11 -1.84
C PHE A 213 27.11 -0.28 -2.39
N LEU A 214 27.51 -1.51 -2.77
CA LEU A 214 28.80 -1.72 -3.42
C LEU A 214 28.85 -1.07 -4.81
N VAL A 215 27.79 -1.20 -5.62
CA VAL A 215 27.69 -0.53 -6.91
C VAL A 215 27.78 0.99 -6.73
N ILE A 216 27.06 1.58 -5.77
CA ILE A 216 27.14 3.02 -5.46
C ILE A 216 28.55 3.39 -4.97
N GLY A 217 29.19 2.56 -4.14
CA GLY A 217 30.53 2.82 -3.61
C GLY A 217 31.60 2.87 -4.71
N PHE A 218 31.59 1.92 -5.64
CA PHE A 218 32.64 1.78 -6.66
C PHE A 218 32.34 2.51 -7.97
N VAL A 219 31.09 2.50 -8.43
CA VAL A 219 30.70 3.00 -9.75
C VAL A 219 30.41 4.50 -9.71
N TRP A 220 29.81 5.02 -8.64
CA TRP A 220 29.45 6.43 -8.53
C TRP A 220 30.65 7.39 -8.62
N PRO A 221 31.79 7.15 -7.94
CA PRO A 221 32.94 8.05 -8.01
C PRO A 221 33.59 8.16 -9.40
N VAL A 222 33.37 7.18 -10.28
CA VAL A 222 33.83 7.21 -11.68
C VAL A 222 33.11 8.31 -12.46
N PHE A 223 31.86 8.58 -12.11
CA PHE A 223 31.01 9.58 -12.75
C PHE A 223 31.13 11.00 -12.14
N TRP A 224 31.95 11.21 -11.11
CA TRP A 224 32.22 12.55 -10.57
C TRP A 224 32.91 13.45 -11.60
N SER A 225 32.58 14.73 -11.59
CA SER A 225 33.22 15.73 -12.45
C SER A 225 34.69 15.93 -12.06
N SER A 226 35.50 16.44 -12.99
CA SER A 226 36.94 16.62 -12.76
C SER A 226 37.24 17.61 -11.63
N GLU A 227 36.35 18.57 -11.37
CA GLU A 227 36.46 19.52 -10.26
C GLU A 227 36.21 18.85 -8.90
N GLU A 228 35.18 18.00 -8.81
CA GLU A 228 34.85 17.21 -7.61
C GLU A 228 35.93 16.17 -7.30
N ARG A 229 36.63 15.64 -8.32
CA ARG A 229 37.69 14.64 -8.12
C ARG A 229 38.94 15.17 -7.41
N VAL A 230 39.29 16.45 -7.59
CA VAL A 230 40.52 17.04 -7.04
C VAL A 230 40.36 17.44 -5.57
N HIS A 231 39.18 17.94 -5.18
CA HIS A 231 38.90 18.32 -3.79
C HIS A 231 38.67 17.15 -2.83
N VAL A 232 38.36 15.96 -3.37
CA VAL A 232 37.79 14.83 -2.60
C VAL A 232 38.69 13.58 -2.66
N ALA A 233 39.95 13.69 -3.07
CA ALA A 233 40.84 12.53 -3.25
C ALA A 233 40.97 11.64 -2.00
N GLY A 234 41.12 12.23 -0.80
CA GLY A 234 41.10 11.49 0.47
C GLY A 234 39.70 11.02 0.90
N SER A 235 38.66 11.76 0.50
CA SER A 235 37.26 11.47 0.86
C SER A 235 36.61 10.38 -0.02
N ARG A 236 37.20 10.05 -1.18
CA ARG A 236 36.79 8.88 -1.98
C ARG A 236 36.96 7.56 -1.22
N TRP A 237 38.04 7.41 -0.47
CA TRP A 237 38.27 6.22 0.37
C TRP A 237 37.28 6.14 1.52
N LEU A 238 36.98 7.28 2.17
CA LEU A 238 35.94 7.37 3.20
C LEU A 238 34.54 7.04 2.66
N TRP A 239 34.22 7.49 1.44
CA TRP A 239 32.97 7.15 0.75
C TRP A 239 32.87 5.65 0.49
N MET A 240 33.88 5.04 -0.13
CA MET A 240 33.91 3.61 -0.39
C MET A 240 33.83 2.79 0.91
N ALA A 241 34.59 3.19 1.94
CA ALA A 241 34.55 2.54 3.25
C ALA A 241 33.14 2.64 3.87
N SER A 242 32.51 3.80 3.84
CA SER A 242 31.14 4.00 4.32
C SER A 242 30.13 3.11 3.58
N CYS A 243 30.23 3.04 2.24
CA CYS A 243 29.39 2.16 1.43
C CYS A 243 29.60 0.67 1.76
N ILE A 244 30.85 0.23 1.96
CA ILE A 244 31.16 -1.15 2.34
C ILE A 244 30.62 -1.47 3.73
N THR A 245 30.85 -0.60 4.71
CA THR A 245 30.32 -0.76 6.07
C THR A 245 28.80 -0.85 6.06
N THR A 246 28.13 -0.01 5.28
CA THR A 246 26.67 -0.02 5.13
C THR A 246 26.19 -1.28 4.39
N ALA A 247 26.96 -1.82 3.45
CA ALA A 247 26.64 -3.05 2.72
C ALA A 247 26.68 -4.31 3.59
N ILE A 248 27.35 -4.30 4.74
CA ILE A 248 27.40 -5.46 5.66
C ILE A 248 26.06 -5.62 6.39
N PHE A 249 25.38 -4.52 6.73
CA PHE A 249 24.17 -4.56 7.55
C PHE A 249 23.03 -5.41 6.95
N PRO A 250 22.69 -5.31 5.65
CA PRO A 250 21.65 -6.15 5.05
C PRO A 250 21.99 -7.65 4.96
N LEU A 251 23.29 -8.02 5.03
CA LEU A 251 23.74 -9.41 5.03
C LEU A 251 23.69 -10.05 6.42
N LEU A 252 23.53 -9.25 7.47
CA LEU A 252 23.45 -9.75 8.83
C LEU A 252 22.16 -10.55 9.02
N SER A 253 22.28 -11.69 9.70
CA SER A 253 21.14 -12.58 9.94
C SER A 253 20.04 -11.87 10.73
N VAL A 254 18.79 -12.14 10.35
CA VAL A 254 17.61 -11.60 11.05
C VAL A 254 17.52 -12.20 12.46
N ASP A 255 17.81 -13.49 12.56
CA ASP A 255 18.00 -14.18 13.81
C ASP A 255 19.40 -13.87 14.32
N LYS A 256 19.48 -12.95 15.29
CA LYS A 256 20.74 -12.62 15.94
C LYS A 256 21.14 -13.79 16.84
N THR A 257 22.03 -14.64 16.37
CA THR A 257 22.85 -15.45 17.27
C THR A 257 23.82 -14.51 17.95
N GLU A 258 23.66 -14.30 19.26
CA GLU A 258 24.55 -13.41 20.03
C GLU A 258 25.98 -13.97 20.03
N THR A 259 26.81 -13.44 19.15
CA THR A 259 28.25 -13.73 19.14
C THR A 259 28.99 -12.54 19.74
N LEU A 260 29.74 -12.78 20.81
CA LEU A 260 30.51 -11.76 21.53
C LEU A 260 31.40 -10.91 20.60
N SER A 261 31.95 -11.52 19.55
CA SER A 261 32.77 -10.85 18.54
C SER A 261 32.00 -9.79 17.74
N SER A 262 30.74 -10.02 17.36
CA SER A 262 29.94 -9.03 16.62
C SER A 262 29.52 -7.86 17.51
N ILE A 263 29.32 -8.10 18.81
CA ILE A 263 28.98 -7.07 19.79
C ILE A 263 30.19 -6.18 20.07
N LEU A 264 31.36 -6.78 20.28
CA LEU A 264 32.62 -6.05 20.51
C LEU A 264 33.03 -5.23 19.27
N LEU A 265 32.88 -5.78 18.05
CA LEU A 265 33.13 -5.05 16.81
C LEU A 265 32.15 -3.89 16.58
N GLY A 266 30.86 -4.08 16.90
CA GLY A 266 29.87 -3.01 16.82
C GLY A 266 30.13 -1.87 17.81
N GLY A 267 30.56 -2.20 19.03
CA GLY A 267 30.94 -1.22 20.05
C GLY A 267 32.22 -0.45 19.69
N ALA A 268 33.23 -1.13 19.15
CA ALA A 268 34.47 -0.49 18.71
C ALA A 268 34.28 0.46 17.52
N GLY A 269 33.27 0.25 16.67
CA GLY A 269 32.96 1.15 15.55
C GLY A 269 32.16 2.40 15.90
N ILE A 270 31.66 2.52 17.14
CA ILE A 270 30.93 3.70 17.66
C ILE A 270 31.87 4.65 18.43
N LEU A 271 33.02 4.14 18.90
CA LEU A 271 34.10 4.91 19.53
C LEU A 271 35.02 5.54 18.49
#